data_AF-A0A7J8WKH2-F1
#
_entry.id   AF-A0A7J8WKH2-F1
#
_cell.length_a   1.000
_cell.length_b   1.000
_cell.length_c   1.000
_cell.angle_alpha   90.00
_cell.angle_beta   90.00
_cell.angle_gamma   90.00
#
_symmetry.space_group_name_H-M   'P 1'
#
loop_
_entity.id
_entity.type
_entity.pdbx_description
1 polymer ?
#
loop_
_entity_poly.entity_id
_entity_poly.type
_entity_poly.pdbx_seq_one_letter_code
_entity_poly.pdbx_strand_id
1 'polypeptide(L)' 'LGEISTIVVSSPEIAKEVLVTHGTIFVDRPYMIAADVITYGYRDIVMAPYGNYWRQ' A
#
# COMPACT_ATOMS: atom_id res chain seq x y z
N LEU A 1 10.81 -4.84 4.10
CA LEU A 1 12.15 -5.24 4.56
C LEU A 1 12.05 -5.73 6.00
N GLY A 2 12.65 -6.89 6.28
CA GLY A 2 12.32 -7.80 7.38
C GLY A 2 12.30 -9.22 6.81
N GLU A 3 11.34 -10.06 7.21
CA GLU A 3 11.12 -11.42 6.68
C GLU A 3 10.39 -11.47 5.32
N ILE A 4 9.72 -10.37 4.93
CA ILE A 4 8.88 -10.31 3.72
C ILE A 4 9.70 -9.78 2.53
N SER A 5 9.61 -10.47 1.39
CA SER A 5 10.19 -10.02 0.11
C SER A 5 9.76 -8.59 -0.22
N THR A 6 10.72 -7.73 -0.51
CA THR A 6 10.49 -6.29 -0.71
C THR A 6 11.36 -5.78 -1.85
N ILE A 7 10.78 -4.95 -2.72
CA ILE A 7 11.48 -4.27 -3.81
C ILE A 7 11.61 -2.79 -3.43
N VAL A 8 12.83 -2.23 -3.55
CA VAL A 8 13.09 -0.80 -3.36
C VAL A 8 13.17 -0.12 -4.72
N VAL A 9 12.32 0.88 -4.94
CA VAL A 9 12.31 1.69 -6.16
C VAL A 9 12.94 3.04 -5.84
N SER A 10 14.10 3.32 -6.47
CA SER A 10 14.90 4.52 -6.20
C SER A 10 15.08 5.45 -7.40
N SER A 11 14.49 5.11 -8.55
CA SER A 11 14.47 5.96 -9.75
C SER A 11 13.10 6.66 -9.88
N PRO A 12 13.06 7.97 -10.18
CA PRO A 12 11.83 8.69 -10.45
C PRO A 12 11.02 8.09 -11.61
N GLU A 13 11.72 7.61 -12.64
CA GLU A 13 11.11 6.98 -13.81
C GLU A 13 10.36 5.71 -13.42
N ILE A 14 10.98 4.83 -12.65
CA ILE A 14 10.35 3.59 -12.19
C ILE A 14 9.27 3.87 -11.14
N ALA A 15 9.46 4.88 -10.27
CA ALA A 15 8.43 5.28 -9.31
C ALA A 15 7.15 5.75 -10.02
N LYS A 16 7.28 6.47 -11.14
CA LYS A 16 6.14 6.85 -11.98
C LYS A 16 5.42 5.63 -12.55
N GLU A 17 6.17 4.65 -13.06
CA GLU A 17 5.56 3.42 -13.57
C GLU A 17 4.77 2.67 -12.49
N VAL A 18 5.32 2.56 -11.28
CA VAL A 18 4.67 1.84 -10.17
C VAL A 18 3.45 2.60 -9.63
N LEU A 19 3.58 3.90 -9.38
CA LEU A 19 2.56 4.69 -8.69
C LEU A 19 1.47 5.22 -9.62
N VAL A 20 1.78 5.44 -10.90
CA VAL A 20 0.86 6.07 -11.86
C VAL A 20 0.44 5.07 -12.94
N THR A 21 1.38 4.61 -13.77
CA THR A 21 1.07 3.74 -14.93
C THR A 21 0.41 2.44 -14.50
N HIS A 22 0.92 1.84 -13.41
CA HIS A 22 0.47 0.57 -12.85
C HIS A 22 -0.11 0.72 -11.45
N GLY A 23 -0.54 1.94 -11.08
CA GLY A 23 -0.97 2.25 -9.71
C GLY A 23 -2.06 1.32 -9.17
N THR A 24 -3.02 0.90 -10.01
CA THR A 24 -4.10 -0.02 -9.62
C THR A 24 -3.64 -1.46 -9.35
N ILE A 25 -2.47 -1.87 -9.84
CA ILE A 25 -1.86 -3.18 -9.56
C ILE A 25 -1.13 -3.15 -8.22
N PHE A 26 -0.51 -2.00 -7.88
CA PHE A 26 0.31 -1.83 -6.68
C PHE A 26 -0.39 -1.05 -5.56
N VAL A 27 -1.71 -0.87 -5.66
CA VAL A 27 -2.49 -0.04 -4.72
C VAL A 27 -2.67 -0.70 -3.35
N ASP A 28 -2.57 -2.02 -3.26
CA ASP A 28 -2.78 -2.74 -1.99
C ASP A 28 -1.68 -2.47 -0.97
N ARG A 29 -2.07 -2.52 0.32
CA ARG A 29 -1.19 -2.29 1.46
C ARG A 29 -0.80 -3.63 2.10
N PRO A 30 0.49 -3.83 2.46
CA PRO A 30 0.90 -5.01 3.18
C PRO A 30 0.31 -5.00 4.60
N TYR A 31 -0.01 -6.18 5.12
CA TYR A 31 -0.46 -6.32 6.50
C TYR A 31 0.65 -5.94 7.49
N MET A 32 0.31 -5.09 8.46
CA MET A 32 1.17 -4.69 9.57
C MET A 32 0.36 -4.66 10.86
N ILE A 33 0.81 -5.38 11.91
CA ILE A 33 0.13 -5.43 13.22
C ILE A 33 -0.06 -4.02 13.80
N ALA A 34 0.95 -3.16 13.66
CA ALA A 34 0.84 -1.78 14.13
C ALA A 34 -0.28 -1.01 13.41
N ALA A 35 -0.45 -1.20 12.10
CA ALA A 35 -1.52 -0.57 11.33
C ALA A 35 -2.90 -1.06 11.80
N ASP A 36 -3.05 -2.38 11.98
CA ASP A 36 -4.29 -2.97 12.49
C ASP A 36 -4.74 -2.33 13.82
N VAL A 37 -3.81 -2.16 14.75
CA VAL A 37 -4.09 -1.57 16.07
C VAL A 37 -4.38 -0.07 15.98
N ILE A 38 -3.50 0.72 15.34
CA ILE A 38 -3.63 2.19 15.36
C ILE A 38 -4.78 2.69 14.50
N THR A 39 -5.22 1.90 13.51
CA THR A 39 -6.31 2.27 12.59
C THR A 39 -7.59 1.48 12.83
N TYR A 40 -7.71 0.84 14.00
CA TYR A 40 -8.91 0.15 14.46
C TYR A 40 -9.42 -0.89 13.46
N GLY A 41 -8.52 -1.74 12.95
CA GLY A 41 -8.85 -2.76 11.97
C GLY A 41 -8.86 -2.24 10.54
N TYR A 42 -7.89 -1.42 10.13
CA TYR A 42 -7.78 -0.88 8.76
C TYR A 42 -8.99 -0.06 8.32
N ARG A 43 -9.57 0.72 9.26
CA ARG A 43 -10.73 1.61 9.03
C ARG A 43 -10.34 3.07 8.85
N ASP A 44 -9.10 3.32 8.46
CA ASP A 44 -8.61 4.61 8.02
C ASP A 44 -8.48 4.63 6.48
N ILE A 45 -8.08 5.76 5.89
CA ILE A 45 -7.92 5.87 4.43
C ILE A 45 -6.50 5.56 3.94
N VAL A 46 -5.50 5.61 4.81
CA VAL A 46 -4.07 5.47 4.45
C VAL A 46 -3.67 4.00 4.35
N MET A 47 -4.13 3.17 5.29
CA MET A 47 -3.78 1.77 5.45
C MET A 47 -4.87 0.79 5.00
N ALA A 48 -6.12 1.24 4.78
CA ALA A 48 -7.19 0.36 4.30
C ALA A 48 -6.79 -0.41 3.03
N PRO A 49 -7.09 -1.72 2.94
CA PRO A 49 -6.98 -2.50 1.72
C PRO A 49 -7.77 -1.85 0.58
N TYR A 50 -7.28 -2.01 -0.66
CA TYR A 50 -8.00 -1.49 -1.80
C TYR A 50 -9.34 -2.21 -1.96
N GLY A 51 -10.41 -1.44 -2.06
CA GLY A 51 -11.76 -1.99 -2.10
C GLY A 51 -12.81 -0.91 -2.07
N ASN A 52 -14.07 -1.30 -1.94
CA ASN A 52 -15.19 -0.36 -2.00
C ASN A 52 -15.16 0.66 -0.84
N TYR A 53 -14.66 0.28 0.33
CA TYR A 53 -14.50 1.21 1.45
C TYR A 53 -13.50 2.32 1.14
N TRP A 54 -12.33 1.97 0.61
CA TRP A 54 -11.27 2.92 0.26
C TRP A 54 -11.62 3.81 -0.95
N ARG A 55 -12.44 3.30 -1.88
CA ARG A 55 -12.83 4.00 -3.13
C ARG A 55 -14.00 4.97 -3.00
N GLN A 56 -14.66 5.03 -1.85
CA GLN A 56 -15.74 5.97 -1.57
C GLN A 56 -15.19 7.33 -1.13
#